data_AF-A0A9E5FH83-F1
#
_entry.id   AF-A0A9E5FH83-F1
#
_cell.length_a   1.000
_cell.length_b   1.000
_cell.length_c   1.000
_cell.angle_alpha   90.00
_cell.angle_beta   90.00
_cell.angle_gamma   90.00
#
_symmetry.space_group_name_H-M   'P 1'
#
loop_
_entity.id
_entity.type
_entity.pdbx_description
1 polymer ?
#
loop_
_entity_poly.entity_id
_entity_poly.type
_entity_poly.pdbx_seq_one_letter_code
_entity_poly.pdbx_strand_id
1 'polypeptide(L)'
;QPMMPVVWTKSYMLPGGATGQCLTTTMGASQDLENEALRRLIVNASYRLTGLEVPTKADVALVGAYKPTRFSFNGYTKGVKPADLK
;
A
#
# COMPACT_ATOMS: atom_id res chain seq x y z
N GLN A 1 14.95 -7.41 23.34
CA GLN A 1 14.63 -6.25 22.49
C GLN A 1 13.17 -6.36 22.06
N PRO A 2 12.40 -5.26 22.01
CA PRO A 2 11.02 -5.32 21.53
C PRO A 2 10.98 -5.57 20.02
N MET A 3 9.94 -6.26 19.56
CA MET A 3 9.68 -6.50 18.15
C MET A 3 9.44 -5.16 17.44
N MET A 4 10.08 -4.94 16.30
CA MET A 4 9.86 -3.72 15.50
C MET A 4 8.45 -3.76 14.87
N PRO A 5 7.71 -2.64 14.89
CA PRO A 5 6.40 -2.58 14.29
C PRO A 5 6.50 -2.64 12.75
N VAL A 6 5.61 -3.40 12.14
CA VAL A 6 5.55 -3.60 10.68
C VAL A 6 4.33 -2.94 10.05
N VAL A 7 3.21 -2.91 10.77
CA VAL A 7 1.95 -2.25 10.39
C VAL A 7 1.28 -1.67 11.64
N TRP A 8 0.81 -0.42 11.59
CA TRP A 8 0.04 0.19 12.67
C TRP A 8 -0.92 1.25 12.15
N THR A 9 -1.93 1.59 12.96
CA THR A 9 -2.84 2.72 12.70
C THR A 9 -2.54 3.88 13.64
N LYS A 10 -2.78 5.11 13.19
CA LYS A 10 -2.64 6.31 14.02
C LYS A 10 -3.71 7.33 13.67
N SER A 11 -4.32 7.94 14.68
CA SER A 11 -5.20 9.10 14.49
C SER A 11 -4.37 10.38 14.42
N TYR A 12 -4.81 11.35 13.62
CA TYR A 12 -4.21 12.67 13.51
C TYR A 12 -5.28 13.77 13.49
N MET A 13 -4.86 15.01 13.63
CA MET A 13 -5.72 16.19 13.55
C MET A 13 -5.14 17.15 12.52
N LEU A 14 -5.98 17.62 11.61
CA LEU A 14 -5.65 18.64 10.63
C LEU A 14 -5.69 20.03 11.28
N PRO A 15 -4.98 21.02 10.71
CA PRO A 15 -5.21 22.43 11.05
C PRO A 15 -6.70 22.75 10.93
N GLY A 16 -7.30 23.30 12.00
CA GLY A 16 -8.75 23.57 12.07
C GLY A 16 -9.58 22.50 12.80
N GLY A 17 -8.96 21.44 13.34
CA GLY A 17 -9.60 20.53 14.30
C GLY A 17 -10.27 19.29 13.71
N ALA A 18 -10.28 19.15 12.38
CA ALA A 18 -10.78 17.92 11.74
C ALA A 18 -9.87 16.73 12.07
N THR A 19 -10.45 15.62 12.49
CA THR A 19 -9.71 14.38 12.80
C THR A 19 -9.59 13.49 11.57
N GLY A 20 -8.50 12.75 11.50
CA GLY A 20 -8.25 11.75 10.47
C GLY A 20 -7.60 10.50 11.05
N GLN A 21 -7.55 9.45 10.25
CA GLN A 21 -6.84 8.20 10.57
C GLN A 21 -5.86 7.89 9.46
N CYS A 22 -4.74 7.27 9.81
CA CYS A 22 -3.81 6.70 8.85
C CYS A 22 -3.48 5.26 9.24
N LEU A 23 -3.08 4.48 8.23
CA LEU A 23 -2.38 3.23 8.38
C LEU A 23 -0.96 3.43 7.86
N THR A 24 0.01 2.88 8.57
CA THR A 24 1.43 2.94 8.19
C THR A 24 1.98 1.52 8.17
N THR A 25 2.80 1.23 7.16
CA THR A 25 3.57 0.00 7.09
C THR A 25 5.00 0.30 6.67
N THR A 26 5.95 -0.49 7.19
CA THR A 26 7.37 -0.45 6.79
C THR A 26 7.68 -1.38 5.61
N MET A 27 6.67 -2.12 5.13
CA MET A 27 6.72 -2.83 3.85
C MET A 27 6.34 -1.86 2.72
N GLY A 28 6.90 -2.03 1.53
CA GLY A 28 6.62 -1.14 0.41
C GLY A 28 7.68 -1.12 -0.68
N ALA A 29 8.64 -2.05 -0.65
CA ALA A 29 9.44 -2.32 -1.83
C ALA A 29 8.54 -2.84 -2.95
N SER A 30 8.94 -2.61 -4.21
CA SER A 30 8.25 -3.11 -5.39
C SER A 30 7.95 -4.62 -5.30
N GLN A 31 8.90 -5.41 -4.81
CA GLN A 31 8.73 -6.86 -4.64
C GLN A 31 7.69 -7.24 -3.58
N ASP A 32 7.51 -6.40 -2.56
CA ASP A 32 6.53 -6.70 -1.51
C ASP A 32 5.12 -6.77 -2.10
N LEU A 33 4.84 -6.05 -3.19
CA LEU A 33 3.56 -6.08 -3.91
C LEU A 33 3.32 -7.38 -4.68
N GLU A 34 4.30 -8.26 -4.85
CA GLU A 34 4.06 -9.62 -5.33
C GLU A 34 3.22 -10.41 -4.30
N ASN A 35 3.36 -10.09 -3.02
CA ASN A 35 2.58 -10.70 -1.94
C ASN A 35 1.11 -10.23 -1.97
N GLU A 36 0.20 -11.17 -2.18
CA GLU A 36 -1.24 -10.90 -2.21
C GLU A 36 -1.78 -10.35 -0.89
N ALA A 37 -1.27 -10.82 0.25
CA ALA A 37 -1.72 -10.37 1.56
C ALA A 37 -1.33 -8.91 1.82
N LEU A 38 -0.17 -8.45 1.35
CA LEU A 38 0.21 -7.04 1.44
C LEU A 38 -0.69 -6.17 0.55
N ARG A 39 -0.94 -6.59 -0.70
CA ARG A 39 -1.89 -5.88 -1.57
C ARG A 39 -3.26 -5.76 -0.92
N ARG A 40 -3.73 -6.85 -0.30
CA ARG A 40 -5.00 -6.91 0.44
C ARG A 40 -5.02 -5.98 1.65
N LEU A 41 -3.92 -5.88 2.39
CA LEU A 41 -3.78 -4.92 3.49
C LEU A 41 -3.97 -3.49 3.00
N ILE A 42 -3.29 -3.10 1.91
CA ILE A 42 -3.35 -1.76 1.34
C ILE A 42 -4.78 -1.46 0.85
N VAL A 43 -5.38 -2.36 0.07
CA VAL A 43 -6.74 -2.19 -0.45
C VAL A 43 -7.75 -2.07 0.69
N ASN A 44 -7.72 -2.97 1.68
CA ASN A 44 -8.61 -2.91 2.84
C ASN A 44 -8.43 -1.60 3.63
N ALA A 45 -7.19 -1.13 3.78
CA ALA A 45 -6.91 0.16 4.40
C ALA A 45 -7.54 1.31 3.63
N SER A 46 -7.46 1.31 2.29
CA SER A 46 -8.11 2.32 1.45
C SER A 46 -9.63 2.35 1.68
N TYR A 47 -10.31 1.20 1.62
CA TYR A 47 -11.76 1.12 1.92
C TYR A 47 -12.08 1.77 3.27
N ARG A 48 -11.40 1.32 4.33
CA ARG A 48 -11.64 1.81 5.69
C ARG A 48 -11.38 3.31 5.84
N LEU A 49 -10.26 3.80 5.32
CA LEU A 49 -9.82 5.19 5.50
C LEU A 49 -10.68 6.18 4.70
N THR A 50 -11.40 5.71 3.68
CA THR A 50 -12.39 6.51 2.93
C THR A 50 -13.82 6.28 3.40
N GLY A 51 -14.04 5.58 4.53
CA GLY A 51 -15.37 5.35 5.09
C GLY A 51 -16.22 4.30 4.36
N LEU A 52 -15.60 3.48 3.50
CA LEU A 52 -16.26 2.36 2.84
C LEU A 52 -16.17 1.08 3.68
N GLU A 53 -17.15 0.19 3.53
CA GLU A 53 -17.12 -1.12 4.16
C GLU A 53 -16.03 -2.00 3.52
N VAL A 54 -15.24 -2.68 4.35
CA VAL A 54 -14.18 -3.58 3.88
C VAL A 54 -14.81 -4.92 3.51
N PRO A 55 -14.67 -5.40 2.26
CA PRO A 55 -15.21 -6.71 1.87
C PRO A 55 -14.55 -7.85 2.66
N THR A 56 -15.26 -8.97 2.85
CA THR A 56 -14.71 -10.19 3.48
C THR A 56 -13.41 -10.64 2.80
N LYS A 57 -13.34 -10.51 1.48
CA LYS A 57 -12.16 -10.79 0.67
C LYS A 57 -12.08 -9.83 -0.52
N ALA A 58 -11.51 -8.65 -0.32
CA ALA A 58 -11.34 -7.66 -1.40
C ALA A 58 -10.55 -8.24 -2.60
N ASP A 59 -11.01 -8.07 -3.83
CA ASP A 59 -10.19 -8.50 -4.96
C ASP A 59 -8.94 -7.62 -5.07
N VAL A 60 -7.78 -8.27 -5.13
CA VAL A 60 -6.47 -7.64 -5.24
C VAL A 60 -5.61 -8.28 -6.33
N ALA A 61 -6.25 -8.95 -7.28
CA ALA A 61 -5.60 -9.44 -8.49
C ALA A 61 -4.83 -8.29 -9.18
N LEU A 62 -3.66 -8.63 -9.72
CA LEU A 62 -2.90 -7.68 -10.50
C LEU A 62 -3.63 -7.44 -11.82
N VAL A 63 -3.71 -6.18 -12.22
CA VAL A 63 -4.13 -5.82 -13.58
C VAL A 63 -2.90 -6.03 -14.47
N GLY A 64 -2.91 -7.10 -15.26
CA GLY A 64 -1.81 -7.43 -16.16
C GLY A 64 -0.61 -8.09 -15.47
N ALA A 65 0.53 -8.07 -16.17
CA ALA A 65 1.76 -8.72 -15.68
C ALA A 65 2.54 -7.78 -14.75
N TYR A 66 2.83 -8.24 -13.52
CA TYR A 66 3.67 -7.51 -12.58
C TYR A 66 5.07 -8.13 -12.53
N LYS A 67 6.09 -7.38 -12.97
CA LYS A 67 7.49 -7.80 -12.96
C LYS A 67 8.33 -6.72 -12.26
N PRO A 68 8.37 -6.71 -10.91
CA PRO A 68 9.06 -5.66 -10.17
C PRO A 68 10.58 -5.75 -10.36
N THR A 69 11.23 -4.60 -10.41
CA THR A 69 12.70 -4.55 -10.28
C THR A 69 13.10 -4.66 -8.81
N ARG A 70 14.30 -5.18 -8.54
CA ARG A 70 14.84 -5.21 -7.17
C ARG A 70 15.10 -3.78 -6.70
N PHE A 71 14.98 -3.55 -5.39
CA PHE A 71 15.38 -2.28 -4.80
C PHE A 71 16.87 -2.03 -5.05
N SER A 72 17.19 -0.89 -5.68
CA SER A 72 18.55 -0.38 -5.80
C SER A 72 18.54 1.12 -6.05
N PHE A 73 19.63 1.79 -5.71
CA PHE A 73 19.83 3.21 -6.03
C PHE A 73 19.87 3.39 -7.55
N ASN A 74 18.98 4.22 -8.09
CA ASN A 74 18.76 4.42 -9.53
C ASN A 74 18.30 3.18 -10.33
N GLY A 75 17.73 2.16 -9.68
CA GLY A 75 17.22 0.93 -10.32
C GLY A 75 15.78 1.01 -10.87
N TYR A 76 15.21 2.20 -10.95
CA TYR A 76 13.86 2.40 -11.47
C TYR A 76 13.87 2.45 -13.01
N THR A 77 12.79 1.97 -13.62
CA THR A 77 12.63 2.06 -15.08
C THR A 77 12.24 3.49 -15.45
N LYS A 78 13.13 4.19 -16.16
CA LYS A 78 12.90 5.58 -16.57
C LYS A 78 11.80 5.67 -17.63
N GLY A 79 10.95 6.68 -17.53
CA GLY A 79 9.99 7.04 -18.58
C GLY A 79 8.76 6.15 -18.69
N VAL A 80 8.57 5.17 -17.79
CA VAL A 80 7.39 4.29 -17.79
C VAL A 80 6.22 4.99 -17.11
N LYS A 81 5.09 5.06 -17.81
CA LYS A 81 3.79 5.52 -17.29
C LYS A 81 2.88 4.32 -17.05
N PRO A 82 1.84 4.45 -16.20
CA PRO A 82 0.84 3.40 -16.03
C PRO A 82 0.20 2.95 -17.36
N ALA A 83 0.00 3.87 -18.32
CA ALA A 83 -0.55 3.54 -19.64
C ALA A 83 0.37 2.65 -20.51
N ASP A 84 1.67 2.59 -20.19
CA ASP A 84 2.64 1.74 -20.90
C ASP A 84 2.64 0.30 -20.37
N LEU A 85 2.01 0.07 -19.21
CA LEU A 85 1.91 -1.22 -18.55
C LEU A 85 0.49 -1.79 -18.78
N LYS A 86 0.40 -2.91 -19.51
CA LYS A 86 -0.85 -3.62 -19.80
C LYS A 86 -1.09 -4.79 -18.86
#